data_AF-A0A520HI33-F1
#
_entry.id   AF-A0A520HI33-F1
#
_cell.length_a   1.000
_cell.length_b   1.000
_cell.length_c   1.000
_cell.angle_alpha   90.00
_cell.angle_beta   90.00
_cell.angle_gamma   90.00
#
_symmetry.space_group_name_H-M   'P 1'
#
loop_
_entity.id
_entity.type
_entity.pdbx_description
1 polymer ?
#
loop_
_entity_poly.entity_id
_entity_poly.type
_entity_poly.pdbx_seq_one_letter_code
_entity_poly.pdbx_strand_id
1 'polypeptide(L)' 'MTTIRWEPDARTDLRDYRHWLIREAGDIVARQWIATLIDWIDELRGFPSRGAPRDDLGRGVRTRPFRNAILLAYTVQG' A
#
# COMPACT_ATOMS: atom_id res chain seq x y z
N MET A 1 17.61 7.57 -5.09
CA MET A 1 16.76 6.75 -4.20
C MET A 1 15.41 7.43 -4.09
N THR A 2 14.33 6.75 -4.47
CA THR A 2 12.98 7.31 -4.35
C THR A 2 12.51 7.18 -2.92
N THR A 3 11.90 8.22 -2.37
CA THR A 3 11.35 8.22 -1.01
C THR A 3 9.84 7.97 -1.06
N ILE A 4 9.33 7.16 -0.14
CA ILE A 4 7.89 6.94 -0.02
C ILE A 4 7.31 7.98 0.95
N ARG A 5 6.32 8.72 0.47
CA ARG A 5 5.50 9.64 1.27
C ARG A 5 4.10 9.05 1.38
N TRP A 6 3.61 8.95 2.61
CA TRP A 6 2.26 8.47 2.90
C TRP A 6 1.32 9.66 3.02
N GLU A 7 0.22 9.63 2.28
CA GLU A 7 -0.88 10.56 2.51
C GLU A 7 -1.61 10.24 3.83
N PRO A 8 -2.21 11.23 4.50
CA PRO A 8 -2.95 11.02 5.74
C PRO A 8 -4.03 9.94 5.63
N ASP A 9 -4.73 9.91 4.50
CA ASP A 9 -5.80 8.93 4.25
C ASP A 9 -5.23 7.52 4.12
N ALA A 10 -4.11 7.35 3.42
CA ALA A 10 -3.43 6.05 3.31
C ALA A 10 -2.96 5.51 4.68
N ARG A 11 -2.56 6.40 5.60
CA ARG A 11 -2.24 6.00 6.99
C ARG A 11 -3.47 5.56 7.77
N THR A 12 -4.60 6.24 7.55
CA THR A 12 -5.89 5.90 8.15
C THR A 12 -6.36 4.54 7.63
N ASP A 13 -6.34 4.32 6.33
CA ASP A 13 -6.69 3.05 5.70
C ASP A 13 -5.88 1.88 6.28
N LEU A 14 -4.56 2.07 6.39
CA LEU A 14 -3.67 1.04 6.94
C LEU A 14 -3.97 0.74 8.42
N ARG A 15 -4.24 1.77 9.22
CA ARG A 15 -4.59 1.62 10.63
C ARG A 15 -5.91 0.87 10.78
N ASP A 16 -6.92 1.25 10.02
CA ASP A 16 -8.27 0.69 10.13
C ASP A 16 -8.28 -0.76 9.63
N TYR A 17 -7.54 -1.06 8.57
CA TYR A 17 -7.31 -2.43 8.12
C TYR A 17 -6.55 -3.27 9.16
N ARG A 18 -5.52 -2.72 9.81
CA ARG A 18 -4.83 -3.40 10.91
C ARG A 18 -5.79 -3.71 12.07
N HIS A 19 -6.64 -2.76 12.47
CA HIS A 19 -7.62 -2.98 13.53
C HIS A 19 -8.64 -4.05 13.17
N TRP A 20 -9.12 -4.07 11.94
CA TRP A 20 -9.97 -5.15 11.44
C TRP A 20 -9.23 -6.49 11.50
N LEU A 21 -8.00 -6.57 11.00
CA LEU A 21 -7.23 -7.81 10.96
C LEU A 21 -6.91 -8.36 12.36
N ILE A 22 -6.67 -7.50 13.34
CA ILE A 22 -6.50 -7.92 14.75
C ILE A 22 -7.77 -8.59 15.28
N ARG A 23 -8.94 -8.02 14.98
CA ARG A 23 -10.23 -8.58 15.43
C ARG A 23 -10.50 -9.94 14.80
N GLU A 24 -10.20 -10.10 13.51
CA GLU A 24 -10.53 -11.32 12.77
C GLU A 24 -9.49 -12.44 12.91
N ALA A 25 -8.20 -12.09 12.98
CA ALA A 25 -7.10 -13.06 12.89
C ALA A 25 -6.11 -13.02 14.06
N GLY A 26 -6.30 -12.09 15.00
CA GLY A 26 -5.40 -11.89 16.14
C GLY A 26 -4.16 -11.05 15.82
N ASP A 27 -3.53 -10.55 16.87
CA ASP A 27 -2.47 -9.53 16.75
C ASP A 27 -1.18 -10.05 16.10
N ILE A 28 -0.81 -11.31 16.32
CA ILE A 28 0.40 -11.90 15.70
C ILE A 28 0.25 -11.94 14.18
N VAL A 29 -0.89 -12.44 13.68
CA VAL A 29 -1.17 -12.52 12.25
C VAL A 29 -1.25 -11.11 11.66
N ALA A 30 -1.92 -10.19 12.35
CA ALA A 30 -2.02 -8.80 11.89
C ALA A 30 -0.65 -8.13 11.74
N ARG A 31 0.24 -8.30 12.73
CA ARG A 31 1.60 -7.75 12.67
C ARG A 31 2.40 -8.31 11.49
N GLN A 32 2.41 -9.63 11.31
CA GLN A 32 3.16 -10.28 10.22
C GLN A 32 2.65 -9.88 8.83
N TRP A 33 1.33 -9.80 8.68
CA TRP A 33 0.71 -9.42 7.42
C TRP A 33 1.03 -7.97 7.07
N ILE A 34 0.89 -7.03 8.03
CA ILE A 34 1.19 -5.61 7.82
C ILE A 34 2.66 -5.40 7.51
N ALA A 35 3.57 -6.10 8.20
CA ALA A 35 5.00 -6.03 7.88
C ALA A 35 5.26 -6.45 6.42
N THR A 36 4.64 -7.54 5.97
CA THR A 36 4.78 -8.00 4.58
C THR A 36 4.24 -6.96 3.57
N LEU A 37 3.13 -6.30 3.89
CA LEU A 37 2.60 -5.22 3.03
C LEU A 37 3.58 -4.04 2.96
N ILE A 38 4.18 -3.63 4.08
CA ILE A 38 5.15 -2.54 4.11
C ILE A 38 6.40 -2.88 3.29
N ASP A 39 6.96 -4.08 3.47
CA ASP A 39 8.13 -4.54 2.70
C ASP A 39 7.83 -4.53 1.19
N TRP A 40 6.63 -4.97 0.81
CA TRP A 40 6.18 -4.99 -0.58
C TRP A 40 5.97 -3.57 -1.17
N ILE A 41 5.56 -2.60 -0.34
CA ILE A 41 5.47 -1.19 -0.72
C ILE A 41 6.89 -0.61 -0.89
N ASP A 42 7.83 -0.95 -0.02
CA ASP A 42 9.21 -0.46 -0.08
C ASP A 42 9.96 -0.90 -1.34
N GLU A 43 9.57 -2.01 -1.98
CA GLU A 43 10.08 -2.39 -3.31
C GLU A 43 9.88 -1.30 -4.37
N LEU A 44 8.85 -0.44 -4.23
CA LEU A 44 8.58 0.66 -5.17
C LEU A 44 9.67 1.73 -5.16
N ARG A 45 10.52 1.79 -4.13
CA ARG A 45 11.67 2.71 -4.11
C ARG A 45 12.66 2.42 -5.24
N GLY A 46 12.84 1.15 -5.57
CA GLY A 46 13.68 0.70 -6.68
C GLY A 46 12.92 0.58 -8.01
N PHE A 47 11.61 0.28 -7.94
CA PHE A 47 10.81 0.00 -9.14
C PHE A 47 9.46 0.73 -9.12
N PRO A 48 9.45 2.08 -9.18
CA PRO A 48 8.23 2.88 -9.03
C PRO A 48 7.19 2.62 -10.13
N SER A 49 7.61 2.12 -11.30
CA SER A 49 6.74 1.81 -12.43
C SER A 49 5.98 0.48 -12.33
N ARG A 50 6.17 -0.32 -11.26
CA ARG A 50 5.53 -1.65 -11.12
C ARG A 50 4.01 -1.64 -11.04
N GLY A 51 3.38 -0.56 -10.59
CA GLY A 51 1.92 -0.42 -10.59
C GLY A 51 1.38 -0.21 -12.00
N ALA A 52 0.17 -0.69 -12.26
CA ALA A 52 -0.56 -0.43 -13.49
C ALA A 52 -1.06 1.03 -13.54
N PRO A 53 -0.86 1.77 -14.65
CA PRO A 53 -1.45 3.10 -14.80
C PRO A 53 -2.98 3.07 -14.69
N ARG A 54 -3.54 4.07 -14.03
CA ARG A 54 -4.99 4.26 -13.85
C ARG A 54 -5.36 5.71 -14.13
N ASP A 55 -5.16 6.11 -15.38
CA ASP A 55 -5.48 7.46 -15.84
C ASP A 55 -6.99 7.76 -15.75
N ASP A 56 -7.82 6.72 -15.68
CA ASP A 56 -9.24 6.80 -15.39
C ASP A 56 -9.56 7.30 -13.96
N LEU A 57 -8.64 7.07 -13.01
CA LEU A 57 -8.76 7.55 -11.63
C LEU A 57 -8.10 8.91 -11.40
N GLY A 58 -7.20 9.30 -12.30
CA GLY A 58 -6.48 10.57 -12.22
C GLY A 58 -5.12 10.51 -12.90
N ARG A 59 -4.63 11.68 -13.31
CA ARG A 59 -3.36 11.78 -14.04
C ARG A 59 -2.20 11.26 -13.19
N GLY A 60 -1.47 10.27 -13.72
CA GLY A 60 -0.27 9.72 -13.06
C GLY A 60 -0.57 8.79 -11.88
N VAL A 61 -1.85 8.50 -11.62
CA VAL A 61 -2.26 7.50 -10.64
C VAL A 61 -1.87 6.11 -11.16
N ARG A 62 -1.34 5.30 -10.24
CA ARG A 62 -0.99 3.91 -10.48
C ARG A 62 -1.61 3.07 -9.39
N THR A 63 -2.00 1.85 -9.76
CA THR A 63 -2.50 0.88 -8.79
C THR A 63 -1.72 -0.42 -8.83
N ARG A 64 -1.54 -1.05 -7.67
CA ARG A 64 -0.92 -2.38 -7.58
C ARG A 64 -1.73 -3.23 -6.59
N PRO A 65 -2.28 -4.38 -7.00
CA PRO A 65 -3.00 -5.26 -6.08
C PRO A 65 -2.01 -6.04 -5.20
N PHE A 66 -2.36 -6.22 -3.94
CA PHE A 66 -1.62 -7.03 -2.98
C PHE A 66 -2.54 -8.11 -2.39
N ARG A 67 -2.18 -9.38 -2.65
CA ARG A 67 -2.84 -10.58 -2.09
C ARG A 67 -4.38 -10.58 -2.18
N ASN A 68 -4.95 -9.98 -3.23
CA ASN A 68 -6.39 -9.80 -3.43
C ASN A 68 -7.13 -9.14 -2.24
N ALA A 69 -6.40 -8.47 -1.35
CA ALA A 69 -6.95 -7.88 -0.13
C ALA A 69 -6.83 -6.35 -0.12
N ILE A 70 -5.73 -5.82 -0.68
CA ILE A 70 -5.48 -4.37 -0.73
C ILE A 70 -5.19 -3.97 -2.17
N LEU A 71 -5.78 -2.84 -2.58
CA LEU A 71 -5.39 -2.14 -3.79
C LEU A 71 -4.58 -0.90 -3.38
N LEU A 72 -3.27 -0.92 -3.60
CA LEU A 72 -2.45 0.26 -3.37
C LEU A 72 -2.67 1.26 -4.50
N ALA A 73 -3.07 2.48 -4.19
CA ALA A 73 -3.08 3.60 -5.13
C ALA A 73 -1.93 4.57 -4.78
N TYR A 74 -1.17 5.01 -5.78
CA TYR A 74 -0.04 5.92 -5.58
C TYR A 74 0.28 6.71 -6.85
N THR A 75 1.04 7.79 -6.69
CA THR A 75 1.64 8.56 -7.79
C THR A 75 3.15 8.59 -7.64
N VAL A 76 3.87 8.73 -8.75
CA VAL A 76 5.33 8.93 -8.74
C VAL A 76 5.61 10.40 -9.01
N GLN A 77 6.28 11.06 -8.07
CA GLN A 77 6.75 12.45 -8.24
C GLN A 77 8.23 12.42 -8.63
N GLY A 78 8.61 13.26 -9.60
CA GLY A 78 9.98 13.46 -10.06
C GLY A 78 10.52 14.79 -9.57
#